data_AF-A0A832WVR4-F1
#
_entry.id   AF-A0A832WVR4-F1
#
_cell.length_a   1.000
_cell.length_b   1.000
_cell.length_c   1.000
_cell.angle_alpha   90.00
_cell.angle_beta   90.00
_cell.angle_gamma   90.00
#
_symmetry.space_group_name_H-M   'P 1'
#
loop_
_entity.id
_entity.type
_entity.pdbx_description
1 polymer ?
#
loop_
_entity_poly.entity_id
_entity_poly.type
_entity_poly.pdbx_seq_one_letter_code
_entity_poly.pdbx_strand_id
1 'polypeptide(L)'
;MKDGPKDIDEIKSIFNISSRLIVPPIKQLEKEQIIIENNGVFQLSNIGELLIDKMLEIMDINILLDKDRDYWEKQNLSSLPPQMYERIGDLKNNYLYEYDITNVLEISPPFYPHLVKTTHYSMLLPYFHPNVIRETLNITKNGTKTTLIAI
;
A
#
# COMPACT_ATOMS: atom_id res chain seq x y z
N MET A 1 -16.72 9.60 2.39
CA MET A 1 -16.73 10.46 3.59
C MET A 1 -15.41 11.21 3.73
N LYS A 2 -14.24 10.61 3.50
CA LYS A 2 -12.98 11.37 3.31
C LYS A 2 -13.06 12.35 2.14
N ASP A 3 -13.68 11.93 1.03
CA ASP A 3 -13.91 12.79 -0.16
C ASP A 3 -15.14 13.70 -0.02
N GLY A 4 -15.57 13.98 1.21
CA GLY A 4 -16.73 14.80 1.53
C GLY A 4 -17.99 14.03 1.96
N PRO A 5 -19.05 14.76 2.34
CA PRO A 5 -20.31 14.22 2.85
C PRO A 5 -20.98 13.28 1.85
N LYS A 6 -21.66 12.24 2.34
CA LYS A 6 -22.36 11.24 1.52
C LYS A 6 -23.69 10.82 2.12
N ASP A 7 -24.70 10.62 1.28
CA ASP A 7 -25.93 9.97 1.71
C ASP A 7 -25.80 8.44 1.77
N ILE A 8 -26.81 7.77 2.34
CA ILE A 8 -26.77 6.31 2.50
C ILE A 8 -26.75 5.55 1.16
N ASP A 9 -27.35 6.10 0.10
CA ASP A 9 -27.41 5.47 -1.21
C ASP A 9 -26.05 5.55 -1.94
N GLU A 10 -25.35 6.68 -1.82
CA GLU A 10 -23.97 6.83 -2.27
C GLU A 10 -23.04 5.85 -1.55
N ILE A 11 -23.16 5.73 -0.22
CA ILE A 11 -22.34 4.80 0.55
C ILE A 11 -22.62 3.36 0.10
N LYS A 12 -23.90 2.97 -0.09
CA LYS A 12 -24.25 1.64 -0.63
C LYS A 12 -23.62 1.37 -1.99
N SER A 13 -23.65 2.37 -2.88
CA SER A 13 -23.09 2.24 -4.23
C SER A 13 -21.58 2.00 -4.19
N ILE A 14 -20.86 2.70 -3.31
CA ILE A 14 -19.40 2.55 -3.14
C ILE A 14 -19.03 1.12 -2.70
N PHE A 15 -19.76 0.58 -1.73
CA PHE A 15 -19.47 -0.75 -1.19
C PHE A 15 -20.16 -1.90 -1.93
N ASN A 16 -21.04 -1.59 -2.90
CA ASN A 16 -21.87 -2.56 -3.61
C ASN A 16 -22.63 -3.52 -2.66
N ILE A 17 -23.17 -2.99 -1.55
CA ILE A 17 -23.90 -3.75 -0.52
C ILE A 17 -25.30 -3.19 -0.25
N SER A 18 -26.17 -4.03 0.32
CA SER A 18 -27.53 -3.65 0.69
C SER A 18 -27.60 -2.80 1.97
N SER A 19 -28.68 -2.00 2.11
CA SER A 19 -28.94 -1.16 3.30
C SER A 19 -28.86 -1.91 4.62
N ARG A 20 -29.30 -3.18 4.67
CA ARG A 20 -29.31 -3.99 5.90
C ARG A 20 -27.90 -4.26 6.44
N LEU A 21 -26.90 -4.30 5.57
CA LEU A 21 -25.51 -4.57 5.94
C LEU A 21 -24.76 -3.29 6.32
N ILE A 22 -25.16 -2.15 5.77
CA ILE A 22 -24.44 -0.89 5.94
C ILE A 22 -24.93 -0.06 7.13
N VAL A 23 -26.22 -0.18 7.49
CA VAL A 23 -26.80 0.56 8.61
C VAL A 23 -26.15 0.22 9.95
N PRO A 24 -25.89 -1.06 10.32
CA PRO A 24 -25.26 -1.35 11.60
C PRO A 24 -23.86 -0.74 11.76
N PRO A 25 -22.93 -0.85 10.78
CA PRO A 25 -21.65 -0.14 10.82
C PRO A 25 -21.77 1.38 10.89
N ILE A 26 -22.66 2.00 10.10
CA ILE A 26 -22.87 3.46 10.12
C ILE A 26 -23.35 3.92 11.50
N LYS A 27 -24.34 3.23 12.09
CA LYS A 27 -24.81 3.54 13.45
C LYS A 27 -23.73 3.35 14.50
N GLN A 28 -22.84 2.37 14.31
CA GLN A 28 -21.70 2.20 15.21
C GLN A 28 -20.72 3.37 15.08
N LEU A 29 -20.36 3.80 13.87
CA LEU A 29 -19.47 4.94 13.65
C LEU A 29 -20.06 6.24 14.21
N GLU A 30 -21.37 6.44 14.10
CA GLU A 30 -22.07 7.59 14.67
C GLU A 30 -22.08 7.53 16.20
N LYS A 31 -22.37 6.36 16.79
CA LYS A 31 -22.32 6.13 18.24
C LYS A 31 -20.94 6.43 18.82
N GLU A 32 -19.88 6.03 18.12
CA GLU A 32 -18.49 6.31 18.50
C GLU A 32 -18.04 7.73 18.12
N GLN A 33 -18.96 8.57 17.61
CA GLN A 33 -18.72 9.97 17.21
C GLN A 33 -17.64 10.13 16.13
N ILE A 34 -17.39 9.09 15.33
CA ILE A 34 -16.44 9.13 14.20
C ILE A 34 -17.09 9.84 13.01
N ILE A 35 -18.39 9.62 12.80
CA ILE A 35 -19.20 10.32 11.80
C ILE A 35 -20.34 11.06 12.47
N ILE A 36 -20.87 12.07 11.77
CA ILE A 36 -22.08 12.80 12.16
C ILE A 36 -23.06 12.78 10.98
N GLU A 37 -24.34 12.64 11.31
CA GLU A 37 -25.43 12.77 10.34
C GLU A 37 -26.04 14.19 10.43
N ASN A 38 -26.26 14.82 9.28
CA ASN A 38 -27.07 16.02 9.15
C ASN A 38 -28.07 15.83 8.00
N ASN A 39 -29.36 15.79 8.31
CA ASN A 39 -30.46 15.65 7.33
C ASN A 39 -30.27 14.47 6.35
N GLY A 40 -29.91 13.28 6.85
CA GLY A 40 -29.69 12.09 6.02
C GLY A 40 -28.35 12.02 5.29
N VAL A 41 -27.46 13.00 5.51
CA VAL A 41 -26.11 13.04 4.92
C VAL A 41 -25.08 12.84 6.01
N PHE A 42 -24.16 11.90 5.79
CA PHE A 42 -23.10 11.53 6.72
C PHE A 42 -21.77 12.17 6.34
N GLN A 43 -21.03 12.66 7.32
CA GLN A 43 -19.67 13.19 7.14
C GLN A 43 -18.79 12.82 8.34
N LEU A 44 -17.47 12.91 8.17
CA LEU A 44 -16.55 12.75 9.29
C LEU A 44 -16.79 13.85 10.32
N SER A 45 -16.69 13.49 11.60
CA SER A 45 -16.61 14.46 12.68
C SER A 45 -15.17 15.00 12.80
N ASN A 46 -14.94 15.99 13.67
CA ASN A 46 -13.57 16.42 13.99
C ASN A 46 -12.69 15.27 14.52
N ILE A 47 -13.29 14.34 15.28
CA ILE A 47 -12.60 13.14 15.77
C ILE A 47 -12.34 12.18 14.60
N GLY A 48 -13.33 11.99 13.72
CA GLY A 48 -13.19 11.16 12.53
C GLY A 48 -12.08 11.64 11.60
N GLU A 49 -12.00 12.95 11.34
CA GLU A 49 -10.93 13.56 10.55
C GLU A 49 -9.54 13.35 11.16
N LEU A 50 -9.43 13.40 12.49
CA LEU A 50 -8.16 13.13 13.17
C LEU A 50 -7.71 11.67 13.04
N LEU A 51 -8.67 10.73 13.02
CA LEU A 51 -8.39 9.30 13.01
C LEU A 51 -8.25 8.71 11.61
N ILE A 52 -8.90 9.27 10.60
CA ILE A 52 -9.08 8.61 9.30
C ILE A 52 -7.75 8.25 8.63
N ASP A 53 -6.76 9.14 8.68
CA ASP A 53 -5.46 8.88 8.06
C ASP A 53 -4.72 7.73 8.77
N LYS A 54 -4.81 7.63 10.10
CA LYS A 54 -4.24 6.52 10.85
C LYS A 54 -4.97 5.21 10.63
N MET A 55 -6.29 5.26 10.49
CA MET A 55 -7.07 4.07 10.14
C MET A 55 -6.74 3.55 8.73
N LEU A 56 -6.49 4.45 7.77
CA LEU A 56 -6.06 4.07 6.43
C LEU A 56 -4.65 3.47 6.42
N GLU A 57 -3.70 4.04 7.17
CA GLU A 57 -2.36 3.47 7.34
C GLU A 57 -2.44 2.02 7.91
N ILE A 58 -3.26 1.80 8.94
CA ILE A 58 -3.47 0.47 9.53
C ILE A 58 -4.14 -0.48 8.52
N MET A 59 -5.11 0.00 7.75
CA MET A 59 -5.78 -0.81 6.72
C MET A 59 -4.80 -1.26 5.64
N ASP A 60 -3.90 -0.38 5.21
CA ASP A 60 -2.87 -0.69 4.24
C ASP A 60 -1.91 -1.77 4.73
N ILE A 61 -1.53 -1.72 6.01
CA ILE A 61 -0.74 -2.78 6.67
C ILE A 61 -1.53 -4.10 6.68
N ASN A 62 -2.82 -4.09 6.99
CA ASN A 62 -3.62 -5.32 6.99
C ASN A 62 -3.71 -5.95 5.59
N ILE A 63 -3.92 -5.13 4.54
CA ILE A 63 -3.93 -5.61 3.15
C ILE A 63 -2.59 -6.25 2.79
N LEU A 64 -1.48 -5.62 3.20
CA LEU A 64 -0.13 -6.17 2.99
C LEU A 64 0.04 -7.53 3.67
N LEU A 65 -0.35 -7.62 4.94
CA LEU A 65 -0.17 -8.85 5.74
C LEU A 65 -1.09 -9.97 5.28
N ASP A 66 -2.31 -9.68 4.86
CA ASP A 66 -3.26 -10.69 4.39
C ASP A 66 -2.86 -11.28 3.03
N LYS A 67 -2.12 -10.53 2.21
CA LYS A 67 -1.64 -11.00 0.91
C LYS A 67 -0.57 -12.09 1.04
N ASP A 68 0.41 -11.89 1.94
CA ASP A 68 1.62 -12.72 2.03
C ASP A 68 2.03 -12.98 3.50
N ARG A 69 1.06 -13.39 4.34
CA ARG A 69 1.24 -13.51 5.80
C ARG A 69 2.47 -14.33 6.20
N ASP A 70 2.59 -15.54 5.65
CA ASP A 70 3.67 -16.48 5.96
C ASP A 70 5.06 -15.92 5.65
N TYR A 71 5.16 -15.02 4.66
CA TYR A 71 6.41 -14.33 4.34
C TYR A 71 6.73 -13.31 5.43
N TRP A 72 5.80 -12.41 5.73
CA TRP A 72 5.99 -11.31 6.69
C TRP A 72 6.24 -11.80 8.11
N GLU A 73 5.61 -12.89 8.55
CA GLU A 73 5.83 -13.49 9.87
C GLU A 73 7.27 -13.99 10.08
N LYS A 74 7.97 -14.38 9.01
CA LYS A 74 9.35 -14.89 9.08
C LYS A 74 10.40 -13.77 8.96
N GLN A 75 10.01 -12.57 8.54
CA GLN A 75 10.95 -11.47 8.33
C GLN A 75 11.32 -10.77 9.64
N ASN A 76 12.61 -10.47 9.81
CA ASN A 76 13.05 -9.58 10.88
C ASN A 76 12.93 -8.11 10.42
N LEU A 77 11.84 -7.44 10.80
CA LEU A 77 11.61 -6.04 10.43
C LEU A 77 12.41 -5.02 11.27
N SER A 78 13.09 -5.45 12.34
CA SER A 78 13.86 -4.54 13.22
C SER A 78 15.08 -3.91 12.54
N SER A 79 15.54 -4.46 11.42
CA SER A 79 16.63 -3.91 10.62
C SER A 79 16.20 -2.77 9.69
N LEU A 80 14.89 -2.55 9.51
CA LEU A 80 14.39 -1.50 8.63
C LEU A 80 14.66 -0.11 9.24
N PRO A 81 15.09 0.86 8.43
CA PRO A 81 15.12 2.26 8.86
C PRO A 81 13.73 2.70 9.36
N PRO A 82 13.63 3.52 10.43
CA PRO A 82 12.34 3.90 11.02
C PRO A 82 11.32 4.45 10.00
N GLN A 83 11.79 5.28 9.07
CA GLN A 83 10.94 5.87 8.03
C GLN A 83 10.35 4.84 7.05
N MET A 84 11.07 3.73 6.82
CA MET A 84 10.57 2.63 5.97
C MET A 84 9.59 1.75 6.75
N TYR A 85 9.88 1.51 8.04
CA TYR A 85 9.00 0.76 8.92
C TYR A 85 7.65 1.45 9.09
N GLU A 86 7.65 2.76 9.35
CA GLU A 86 6.42 3.57 9.46
C GLU A 86 5.56 3.52 8.18
N ARG A 87 6.19 3.34 7.03
CA ARG A 87 5.54 3.31 5.72
C ARG A 87 5.39 1.91 5.14
N ILE A 88 5.52 0.86 5.95
CA ILE A 88 5.50 -0.51 5.46
C ILE A 88 4.21 -0.84 4.70
N GLY A 89 3.07 -0.26 5.11
CA GLY A 89 1.77 -0.40 4.46
C GLY A 89 1.74 0.08 3.00
N ASP A 90 2.67 0.95 2.57
CA ASP A 90 2.77 1.38 1.17
C ASP A 90 3.04 0.19 0.23
N LEU A 91 3.56 -0.93 0.76
CA LEU A 91 3.79 -2.17 0.02
C LEU A 91 2.51 -2.99 -0.22
N LYS A 92 1.31 -2.54 0.17
CA LYS A 92 0.04 -3.28 -0.05
C LYS A 92 -0.16 -3.77 -1.49
N ASN A 93 0.34 -3.02 -2.46
CA ASN A 93 0.30 -3.36 -3.90
C ASN A 93 1.63 -3.93 -4.41
N ASN A 94 2.32 -4.76 -3.62
CA ASN A 94 3.60 -5.38 -4.00
C ASN A 94 3.40 -6.61 -4.91
N TYR A 95 4.50 -7.19 -5.37
CA TYR A 95 4.54 -8.57 -5.85
C TYR A 95 5.63 -9.32 -5.07
N LEU A 96 5.27 -10.43 -4.45
CA LEU A 96 6.24 -11.34 -3.84
C LEU A 96 6.78 -12.28 -4.93
N TYR A 97 8.10 -12.31 -5.07
CA TYR A 97 8.78 -13.23 -5.99
C TYR A 97 9.92 -13.92 -5.25
N GLU A 98 9.86 -15.24 -5.16
CA GLU A 98 10.93 -16.06 -4.59
C GLU A 98 11.93 -16.43 -5.66
N TYR A 99 13.19 -16.05 -5.46
CA TYR A 99 14.28 -16.43 -6.34
C TYR A 99 14.84 -17.79 -5.95
N ASP A 100 15.15 -18.62 -6.95
CA ASP A 100 16.14 -19.68 -6.76
C ASP A 100 17.49 -19.04 -6.44
N ILE A 101 18.29 -19.65 -5.55
CA ILE A 101 19.62 -19.15 -5.17
C ILE A 101 20.52 -18.85 -6.37
N THR A 102 20.33 -19.58 -7.48
CA THR A 102 21.04 -19.40 -8.74
C THR A 102 20.69 -18.10 -9.47
N ASN A 103 19.51 -17.54 -9.21
CA ASN A 103 18.94 -16.39 -9.94
C ASN A 103 18.77 -15.14 -9.06
N VAL A 104 19.25 -15.14 -7.81
CA VAL A 104 19.10 -14.02 -6.85
C VAL A 104 19.67 -12.69 -7.38
N LEU A 105 20.59 -12.77 -8.35
CA LEU A 105 21.24 -11.60 -8.96
C LEU A 105 20.65 -11.20 -10.31
N GLU A 106 19.55 -11.81 -10.71
CA GLU A 106 18.84 -11.49 -11.95
C GLU A 106 17.58 -10.68 -11.63
N ILE A 107 17.24 -9.74 -12.52
CA ILE A 107 15.95 -9.06 -12.43
C ILE A 107 14.90 -10.05 -12.92
N SER A 108 13.98 -10.44 -12.03
CA SER A 108 12.96 -11.45 -12.33
C SER A 108 12.15 -11.08 -13.60
N PRO A 109 12.05 -11.97 -14.60
CA PRO A 109 11.47 -11.68 -15.92
C PRO A 109 10.06 -11.07 -15.90
N PRO A 110 9.14 -11.48 -15.00
CA PRO A 110 7.83 -10.85 -14.84
C PRO A 110 7.85 -9.33 -14.64
N PHE A 111 8.91 -8.79 -14.03
CA PHE A 111 9.00 -7.35 -13.75
C PHE A 111 9.47 -6.54 -14.97
N TYR A 112 10.22 -7.16 -15.88
CA TYR A 112 10.88 -6.45 -16.99
C TYR A 112 9.94 -5.54 -17.80
N PRO A 113 8.72 -5.97 -18.21
CA PRO A 113 7.81 -5.11 -18.97
C PRO A 113 7.34 -3.87 -18.21
N HIS A 114 7.25 -3.96 -16.88
CA HIS A 114 6.89 -2.83 -16.01
C HIS A 114 8.06 -1.87 -15.86
N LEU A 115 9.28 -2.42 -15.69
CA LEU A 115 10.48 -1.63 -15.48
C LEU A 115 10.87 -0.82 -16.72
N VAL A 116 10.69 -1.34 -17.93
CA VAL A 116 11.00 -0.61 -19.18
C VAL A 116 10.07 0.58 -19.42
N LYS A 117 8.85 0.56 -18.85
CA LYS A 117 7.84 1.61 -19.01
C LYS A 117 7.81 2.61 -17.87
N THR A 118 8.63 2.42 -16.84
CA THR A 118 8.58 3.28 -15.64
C THR A 118 9.26 4.63 -15.87
N THR A 119 8.70 5.68 -15.29
CA THR A 119 9.33 7.01 -15.23
C THR A 119 10.32 7.12 -14.08
N HIS A 120 10.18 6.28 -13.05
CA HIS A 120 11.01 6.27 -11.85
C HIS A 120 11.38 4.83 -11.48
N TYR A 121 12.67 4.60 -11.24
CA TYR A 121 13.20 3.31 -10.82
C TYR A 121 14.06 3.48 -9.58
N SER A 122 13.69 2.82 -8.49
CA SER A 122 14.45 2.81 -7.25
C SER A 122 14.78 1.38 -6.87
N MET A 123 16.03 1.12 -6.48
CA MET A 123 16.49 -0.20 -6.04
C MET A 123 17.32 -0.06 -4.75
N LEU A 124 17.04 -0.97 -3.81
CA LEU A 124 17.69 -1.07 -2.52
C LEU A 124 18.35 -2.45 -2.42
N LEU A 125 19.67 -2.52 -2.27
CA LEU A 125 20.41 -3.79 -2.20
C LEU A 125 21.53 -3.72 -1.17
N PRO A 126 21.90 -4.84 -0.53
CA PRO A 126 23.06 -4.87 0.37
C PRO A 126 24.38 -4.64 -0.38
N TYR A 127 24.42 -5.00 -1.66
CA TYR A 127 25.53 -4.68 -2.56
C TYR A 127 25.06 -4.69 -4.02
N PHE A 128 25.75 -3.94 -4.89
CA PHE A 128 25.44 -3.88 -6.30
C PHE A 128 26.31 -4.83 -7.11
N HIS A 129 25.78 -6.00 -7.44
CA HIS A 129 26.44 -6.92 -8.36
C HIS A 129 26.53 -6.31 -9.78
N PRO A 130 27.65 -6.45 -10.50
CA PRO A 130 27.81 -5.86 -11.84
C PRO A 130 26.72 -6.25 -12.84
N ASN A 131 26.19 -7.48 -12.76
CA ASN A 131 25.09 -7.91 -13.64
C ASN A 131 23.79 -7.15 -13.33
N VAL A 132 23.47 -6.92 -12.05
CA VAL A 132 22.29 -6.14 -11.66
C VAL A 132 22.42 -4.70 -12.16
N ILE A 133 23.60 -4.08 -11.98
CA ILE A 133 23.86 -2.74 -12.50
C ILE A 133 23.67 -2.70 -14.02
N ARG A 134 24.23 -3.69 -14.74
CA ARG A 134 24.11 -3.76 -16.20
C ARG A 134 22.66 -3.87 -16.66
N GLU A 135 21.88 -4.74 -16.02
CA GLU A 135 20.47 -4.91 -16.33
C GLU A 135 19.67 -3.65 -16.00
N THR A 136 19.90 -3.03 -14.84
CA THR A 136 19.30 -1.73 -14.49
C THR A 136 19.62 -0.66 -15.53
N LEU A 137 20.88 -0.57 -15.97
CA LEU A 137 21.29 0.37 -17.01
C LEU A 137 20.59 0.10 -18.33
N ASN A 138 20.35 -1.16 -18.71
CA ASN A 138 19.61 -1.51 -19.92
C ASN A 138 18.13 -1.10 -19.84
N ILE A 139 17.51 -1.31 -18.69
CA ILE A 139 16.10 -1.01 -18.44
C ILE A 139 15.83 0.50 -18.41
N THR A 140 16.78 1.28 -17.89
CA THR A 140 16.57 2.71 -17.59
C THR A 140 17.07 3.67 -18.68
N LYS A 141 17.50 3.16 -19.84
CA LYS A 141 18.06 3.96 -20.96
C LYS A 141 17.10 5.02 -21.52
N ASN A 142 15.79 4.93 -21.27
CA ASN A 142 14.76 5.78 -21.85
C ASN A 142 14.48 7.07 -21.06
N GLY A 143 15.46 7.60 -20.32
CA GLY A 143 15.29 8.81 -19.50
C GLY A 143 14.53 8.57 -18.19
N THR A 144 14.42 7.31 -17.75
CA THR A 144 13.89 6.95 -16.43
C THR A 144 14.77 7.57 -15.34
N LYS A 145 14.15 8.22 -14.35
CA LYS A 145 14.88 8.72 -13.19
C LYS A 145 15.24 7.54 -12.28
N THR A 146 16.54 7.30 -12.11
CA THR A 146 17.05 6.11 -11.40
C THR A 146 17.74 6.47 -10.10
N THR A 147 17.36 5.79 -9.02
CA THR A 147 17.98 5.89 -7.70
C THR A 147 18.45 4.50 -7.25
N LEU A 148 19.72 4.37 -6.89
CA LEU A 148 20.30 3.15 -6.35
C LEU A 148 20.78 3.42 -4.92
N ILE A 149 20.28 2.64 -3.96
CA ILE A 149 20.62 2.78 -2.53
C ILE A 149 21.25 1.47 -2.05
N ALA A 150 22.44 1.56 -1.45
CA ALA A 150 23.06 0.44 -0.74
C ALA A 150 22.78 0.55 0.77
N ILE A 151 22.52 -0.58 1.44
CA ILE A 151 22.29 -0.68 2.90
C ILE A 151 23.23 -1.66 3.57
#